data_AF-A0A1G1TCX4-F1
#
_entry.id   AF-A0A1G1TCX4-F1
#
_cell.length_a   1.000
_cell.length_b   1.000
_cell.length_c   1.000
_cell.angle_alpha   90.00
_cell.angle_beta   90.00
_cell.angle_gamma   90.00
#
_symmetry.space_group_name_H-M   'P 1'
#
loop_
_entity.id
_entity.type
_entity.pdbx_description
1 polymer ?
#
loop_
_entity_poly.entity_id
_entity_poly.type
_entity_poly.pdbx_seq_one_letter_code
_entity_poly.pdbx_strand_id
1 'polypeptide(L)'
;MGASLLLSACNPNPQQHEKAAPTAQAAVNGTFTILHTNDIHGRHRPFAVAPGNATSQTGDAGRPPSSFEHAGTVGGFAHLATAVAQVRQQRGPANVLLLDGGDTFGDDFVANQTKGAANIRLMNALGYQFMALGNHDFDYGSARTRELQQLARFPMRGANVTDKATGEPFLGDPTQVFTVGGMRVGLLSLTYHNTGLTGNPKNTAELTFGNGLEAARRYLPGLRARADVVVVLSHQGTKVDELLARQVPGIDLIVGAHSHDLITPPRQVAGVWVVQALSDAAVLGQLTVQVQNGRLTKVEGIAPTLWTDQYPADPAVAALVDSLRAPYRAQLEEVLATATGRIGRQYKSPSPFDQLAGELLREATNAEVAFLPGVGYGVSLEAGPITREALYTLLPHPSKLVTMTLTGAQLLALLEQSATNLNPGDDLKRVGGLIQSSGLAWTADLGRPTGQRVRGVQVNGQPLAPTRAYRVVTHNGMLSGIHRYTTFAQGQQIEKLDKGVTDVVEAGLRRRGTIAPPVLARVTIQAAKK
;
A
#
# COMPACT_ATOMS: atom_id res chain seq x y z
N MET A 1 50.94 -71.92 27.47
CA MET A 1 50.13 -71.99 26.24
C MET A 1 48.70 -71.67 26.68
N GLY A 2 48.23 -70.43 26.63
CA GLY A 2 47.79 -69.71 25.43
C GLY A 2 46.27 -69.59 25.51
N ALA A 3 45.79 -68.44 26.01
CA ALA A 3 44.39 -68.16 26.32
C ALA A 3 43.53 -67.96 25.05
N SER A 4 42.23 -68.29 25.13
CA SER A 4 41.17 -67.58 24.39
C SER A 4 39.79 -67.83 24.98
N LEU A 5 39.16 -66.74 25.45
CA LEU A 5 37.73 -66.63 25.74
C LEU A 5 36.94 -66.62 24.42
N LEU A 6 35.79 -67.28 24.38
CA LEU A 6 34.76 -67.08 23.36
C LEU A 6 33.46 -66.63 24.04
N LEU A 7 33.10 -65.37 23.75
CA LEU A 7 31.86 -64.70 24.13
C LEU A 7 30.71 -65.18 23.25
N SER A 8 29.57 -65.44 23.88
CA SER A 8 28.28 -65.73 23.25
C SER A 8 27.62 -64.42 22.82
N ALA A 9 27.19 -64.32 21.56
CA ALA A 9 26.37 -63.22 21.06
C ALA A 9 25.11 -63.76 20.38
N CYS A 10 23.96 -63.50 21.00
CA CYS A 10 22.63 -63.67 20.42
C CYS A 10 22.38 -62.56 19.40
N ASN A 11 21.85 -62.92 18.23
CA ASN A 11 21.56 -62.00 17.14
C ASN A 11 20.02 -61.84 17.02
N PRO A 12 19.40 -60.72 17.44
CA PRO A 12 18.01 -60.47 17.14
C PRO A 12 17.89 -59.74 15.80
N ASN A 13 17.09 -60.34 14.93
CA ASN A 13 16.64 -59.88 13.63
C ASN A 13 16.15 -58.41 13.67
N PRO A 14 16.65 -57.48 12.82
CA PRO A 14 16.10 -56.13 12.76
C PRO A 14 14.74 -56.16 12.05
N GLN A 15 13.68 -55.87 12.81
CA GLN A 15 12.37 -55.55 12.25
C GLN A 15 12.52 -54.36 11.30
N GLN A 16 12.35 -54.62 10.00
CA GLN A 16 12.13 -53.57 9.02
C GLN A 16 10.80 -52.90 9.37
N HIS A 17 10.89 -51.69 9.94
CA HIS A 17 9.76 -50.78 9.95
C HIS A 17 9.48 -50.40 8.49
N GLU A 18 8.50 -51.08 7.86
CA GLU A 18 7.85 -50.54 6.67
C GLU A 18 7.34 -49.14 7.02
N LYS A 19 7.98 -48.12 6.45
CA LYS A 19 7.37 -46.80 6.36
C LYS A 19 6.07 -46.98 5.59
N ALA A 20 4.94 -46.91 6.29
CA ALA A 20 3.64 -46.81 5.66
C ALA A 20 3.73 -45.75 4.56
N ALA A 21 3.43 -46.17 3.32
CA ALA A 21 3.31 -45.23 2.21
C ALA A 21 2.33 -44.12 2.64
N PRO A 22 2.59 -42.84 2.31
CA PRO A 22 1.64 -41.78 2.62
C PRO A 22 0.30 -42.16 1.99
N THR A 23 -0.71 -42.37 2.83
CA THR A 23 -2.07 -42.59 2.40
C THR A 23 -2.44 -41.46 1.45
N ALA A 24 -2.79 -41.80 0.21
CA ALA A 24 -3.22 -40.83 -0.79
C ALA A 24 -4.35 -40.00 -0.17
N GLN A 25 -4.07 -38.71 0.06
CA GLN A 25 -5.04 -37.77 0.58
C GLN A 25 -6.24 -37.81 -0.37
N ALA A 26 -7.43 -38.11 0.16
CA ALA A 26 -8.64 -38.21 -0.66
C ALA A 26 -8.77 -36.94 -1.52
N ALA A 27 -9.06 -37.12 -2.81
CA ALA A 27 -9.11 -36.02 -3.77
C ALA A 27 -10.12 -34.95 -3.31
N VAL A 28 -9.62 -33.81 -2.85
CA VAL A 28 -10.45 -32.71 -2.37
C VAL A 28 -11.03 -31.97 -3.58
N ASN A 29 -12.36 -31.88 -3.60
CA ASN A 29 -13.14 -31.16 -4.60
C ASN A 29 -14.06 -30.18 -3.89
N GLY A 30 -14.19 -28.96 -4.41
CA GLY A 30 -15.07 -27.98 -3.79
C GLY A 30 -15.04 -26.62 -4.46
N THR A 31 -15.86 -25.71 -3.93
CA THR A 31 -15.87 -24.31 -4.34
C THR A 31 -15.99 -23.45 -3.09
N PHE A 32 -15.22 -22.37 -3.06
CA PHE A 32 -15.29 -21.35 -2.01
C PHE A 32 -15.11 -19.96 -2.59
N THR A 33 -15.41 -18.95 -1.78
CA THR A 33 -15.31 -17.55 -2.15
C THR A 33 -14.27 -16.83 -1.30
N ILE A 34 -13.44 -16.03 -1.96
CA ILE A 34 -12.59 -15.04 -1.29
C ILE A 34 -13.13 -13.66 -1.64
N LEU A 35 -13.57 -12.94 -0.63
CA LEU A 35 -13.76 -11.51 -0.66
C LEU A 35 -12.46 -10.86 -0.18
N HIS A 36 -11.98 -9.85 -0.91
CA HIS A 36 -10.79 -9.12 -0.49
C HIS A 36 -10.86 -7.62 -0.75
N THR A 37 -10.29 -6.88 0.17
CA THR A 37 -9.91 -5.47 0.03
C THR A 37 -8.40 -5.35 0.22
N ASN A 38 -7.86 -4.20 -0.16
CA ASN A 38 -6.49 -3.81 0.09
C ASN A 38 -6.42 -2.27 0.04
N ASP A 39 -5.39 -1.69 0.66
CA ASP A 39 -5.07 -0.26 0.53
C ASP A 39 -6.28 0.63 0.87
N ILE A 40 -6.98 0.34 1.98
CA ILE A 40 -8.17 1.09 2.41
C ILE A 40 -7.79 2.53 2.80
N HIS A 41 -6.56 2.77 3.28
CA HIS A 41 -6.04 4.13 3.52
C HIS A 41 -6.95 4.97 4.42
N GLY A 42 -7.46 4.36 5.49
CA GLY A 42 -8.32 5.03 6.45
C GLY A 42 -9.75 5.32 5.98
N ARG A 43 -10.08 5.08 4.71
CA ARG A 43 -11.34 5.50 4.08
C ARG A 43 -12.56 4.84 4.68
N HIS A 44 -13.22 5.58 5.55
CA HIS A 44 -14.41 5.14 6.25
C HIS A 44 -15.71 5.58 5.55
N ARG A 45 -15.66 6.65 4.74
CA ARG A 45 -16.81 7.21 4.00
C ARG A 45 -16.67 7.12 2.48
N PRO A 46 -17.80 7.19 1.76
CA PRO A 46 -17.78 7.34 0.31
C PRO A 46 -17.12 8.64 -0.12
N PHE A 47 -16.57 8.66 -1.33
CA PHE A 47 -15.94 9.83 -1.92
C PHE A 47 -16.31 9.97 -3.39
N ALA A 48 -16.22 11.21 -3.88
CA ALA A 48 -16.51 11.53 -5.27
C ALA A 48 -15.37 11.08 -6.19
N VAL A 49 -15.73 10.55 -7.35
CA VAL A 49 -14.81 10.15 -8.41
C VAL A 49 -15.31 10.64 -9.76
N ALA A 50 -14.40 10.77 -10.71
CA ALA A 50 -14.65 11.07 -12.11
C ALA A 50 -13.63 10.35 -13.01
N PRO A 51 -13.87 10.28 -14.32
CA PRO A 51 -12.86 9.83 -15.27
C PRO A 51 -11.56 10.62 -15.10
N GLY A 52 -10.43 9.89 -14.98
CA GLY A 52 -9.13 10.48 -14.69
C GLY A 52 -8.82 10.73 -13.20
N ASN A 53 -9.66 10.26 -12.26
CA ASN A 53 -9.25 10.11 -10.86
C ASN A 53 -8.19 9.02 -10.74
N ALA A 54 -7.04 9.36 -10.16
CA ALA A 54 -6.08 8.38 -9.71
C ALA A 54 -6.45 7.99 -8.27
N THR A 55 -7.10 6.85 -8.10
CA THR A 55 -7.09 6.11 -6.83
C THR A 55 -5.99 5.05 -6.82
N SER A 56 -5.33 4.84 -7.97
CA SER A 56 -4.30 3.82 -8.13
C SER A 56 -2.89 4.41 -8.21
N GLN A 57 -1.88 3.68 -7.70
CA GLN A 57 -0.45 3.96 -7.88
C GLN A 57 0.08 3.68 -9.31
N THR A 58 -0.80 3.87 -10.29
CA THR A 58 -0.57 3.70 -11.73
C THR A 58 0.20 4.86 -12.37
N GLY A 59 0.46 4.77 -13.67
CA GLY A 59 1.23 5.76 -14.44
C GLY A 59 2.68 5.35 -14.74
N ASP A 60 3.03 4.06 -14.56
CA ASP A 60 4.27 3.52 -15.11
C ASP A 60 4.32 3.68 -16.63
N ALA A 61 5.53 3.80 -17.18
CA ALA A 61 5.74 3.80 -18.63
C ALA A 61 5.07 2.57 -19.30
N GLY A 62 4.06 2.82 -20.13
CA GLY A 62 3.31 1.79 -20.84
C GLY A 62 2.17 1.14 -20.05
N ARG A 63 1.75 1.74 -18.93
CA ARG A 63 0.56 1.34 -18.18
C ARG A 63 -0.38 2.55 -17.99
N PRO A 64 -1.59 2.53 -18.56
CA PRO A 64 -2.54 3.62 -18.37
C PRO A 64 -2.93 3.75 -16.88
N PRO A 65 -3.27 4.96 -16.42
CA PRO A 65 -3.82 5.13 -15.08
C PRO A 65 -5.13 4.35 -14.94
N SER A 66 -5.40 3.80 -13.75
CA SER A 66 -6.75 3.33 -13.44
C SER A 66 -7.72 4.50 -13.58
N SER A 67 -8.92 4.24 -14.08
CA SER A 67 -9.93 5.26 -14.31
C SER A 67 -11.31 4.72 -13.95
N PHE A 68 -12.19 5.62 -13.51
CA PHE A 68 -13.61 5.33 -13.30
C PHE A 68 -14.37 5.58 -14.59
N GLU A 69 -15.38 4.75 -14.85
CA GLU A 69 -16.17 4.79 -16.08
C GLU A 69 -17.01 6.08 -16.22
N HIS A 70 -17.45 6.64 -15.09
CA HIS A 70 -18.27 7.84 -15.02
C HIS A 70 -18.01 8.60 -13.71
N ALA A 71 -18.61 9.78 -13.59
CA ALA A 71 -18.56 10.56 -12.36
C ALA A 71 -19.66 10.11 -11.39
N GLY A 72 -19.34 10.02 -10.11
CA GLY A 72 -20.28 9.59 -9.08
C GLY A 72 -19.60 9.46 -7.72
N THR A 73 -20.28 8.79 -6.78
CA THR A 73 -19.77 8.57 -5.41
C THR A 73 -19.59 7.07 -5.16
N VAL A 74 -18.43 6.69 -4.65
CA VAL A 74 -18.03 5.28 -4.46
C VAL A 74 -17.49 5.01 -3.06
N GLY A 75 -17.55 3.75 -2.65
CA GLY A 75 -16.84 3.21 -1.50
C GLY A 75 -17.47 3.52 -0.14
N GLY A 76 -16.65 3.43 0.91
CA GLY A 76 -17.08 3.60 2.30
C GLY A 76 -17.59 2.30 2.94
N PHE A 77 -17.34 2.15 4.24
CA PHE A 77 -17.56 0.88 4.95
C PHE A 77 -19.03 0.45 4.99
N ALA A 78 -19.98 1.39 4.99
CA ALA A 78 -21.40 1.06 5.00
C ALA A 78 -21.85 0.41 3.68
N HIS A 79 -21.31 0.84 2.54
CA HIS A 79 -21.62 0.26 1.23
C HIS A 79 -20.87 -1.06 1.01
N LEU A 80 -19.62 -1.12 1.49
CA LEU A 80 -18.84 -2.35 1.55
C LEU A 80 -19.53 -3.43 2.39
N ALA A 81 -20.11 -3.07 3.54
CA ALA A 81 -20.85 -4.00 4.39
C ALA A 81 -22.04 -4.64 3.65
N THR A 82 -22.81 -3.85 2.90
CA THR A 82 -23.89 -4.35 2.06
C THR A 82 -23.37 -5.32 1.00
N ALA A 83 -22.30 -4.96 0.29
CA ALA A 83 -21.71 -5.83 -0.73
C ALA A 83 -21.22 -7.18 -0.14
N VAL A 84 -20.55 -7.14 1.01
CA VAL A 84 -20.11 -8.34 1.75
C VAL A 84 -21.31 -9.19 2.18
N ALA A 85 -22.35 -8.56 2.73
CA ALA A 85 -23.56 -9.25 3.19
C ALA A 85 -24.30 -9.95 2.03
N GLN A 86 -24.44 -9.28 0.89
CA GLN A 86 -25.04 -9.85 -0.32
C GLN A 86 -24.30 -11.12 -0.78
N VAL A 87 -22.96 -11.09 -0.84
CA VAL A 87 -22.18 -12.26 -1.25
C VAL A 87 -22.30 -13.39 -0.23
N ARG A 88 -22.24 -13.08 1.07
CA ARG A 88 -22.43 -14.08 2.13
C ARG A 88 -23.81 -14.73 2.08
N GLN A 89 -24.85 -13.96 1.80
CA GLN A 89 -26.21 -14.48 1.61
C GLN A 89 -26.29 -15.42 0.40
N GLN A 90 -25.65 -15.06 -0.71
CA GLN A 90 -25.66 -15.86 -1.95
C GLN A 90 -24.83 -17.15 -1.86
N ARG A 91 -23.67 -17.11 -1.18
CA ARG A 91 -22.70 -18.21 -1.16
C ARG A 91 -22.78 -19.09 0.08
N GLY A 92 -23.45 -18.62 1.13
CA GLY A 92 -23.40 -19.20 2.46
C GLY A 92 -22.17 -18.70 3.23
N PRO A 93 -22.33 -18.12 4.44
CA PRO A 93 -21.22 -17.50 5.17
C PRO A 93 -20.03 -18.43 5.44
N ALA A 94 -20.29 -19.73 5.65
CA ALA A 94 -19.25 -20.74 5.88
C ALA A 94 -18.36 -21.03 4.64
N ASN A 95 -18.75 -20.54 3.46
CA ASN A 95 -18.02 -20.71 2.20
C ASN A 95 -17.28 -19.43 1.77
N VAL A 96 -17.27 -18.39 2.61
CA VAL A 96 -16.70 -17.08 2.27
C VAL A 96 -15.58 -16.74 3.25
N LEU A 97 -14.42 -16.36 2.72
CA LEU A 97 -13.37 -15.67 3.45
C LEU A 97 -13.43 -14.17 3.13
N LEU A 98 -13.33 -13.30 4.14
CA LEU A 98 -13.11 -11.86 3.96
C LEU A 98 -11.71 -11.48 4.47
N LEU A 99 -10.86 -11.05 3.55
CA LEU A 99 -9.43 -10.81 3.77
C LEU A 99 -9.07 -9.35 3.45
N ASP A 100 -8.07 -8.80 4.14
CA ASP A 100 -7.49 -7.49 3.78
C ASP A 100 -6.00 -7.58 3.47
N GLY A 101 -5.59 -6.98 2.36
CA GLY A 101 -4.22 -7.00 1.88
C GLY A 101 -3.24 -6.06 2.60
N GLY A 102 -3.69 -5.24 3.56
CA GLY A 102 -2.84 -4.27 4.28
C GLY A 102 -2.92 -2.85 3.71
N ASP A 103 -2.22 -1.91 4.35
CA ASP A 103 -2.41 -0.46 4.23
C ASP A 103 -3.87 -0.09 4.53
N THR A 104 -4.37 -0.62 5.64
CA THR A 104 -5.73 -0.33 6.11
C THR A 104 -5.79 1.01 6.84
N PHE A 105 -4.73 1.31 7.61
CA PHE A 105 -4.66 2.50 8.45
C PHE A 105 -4.12 3.71 7.69
N GLY A 106 -4.08 4.86 8.34
CA GLY A 106 -3.50 6.08 7.75
C GLY A 106 -4.48 6.85 6.88
N ASP A 107 -3.97 7.88 6.21
CA ASP A 107 -4.54 8.50 5.00
C ASP A 107 -5.96 9.09 5.07
N ASP A 108 -6.49 9.20 6.28
CA ASP A 108 -7.74 9.86 6.61
C ASP A 108 -7.66 10.54 7.99
N PHE A 109 -8.42 11.62 8.19
CA PHE A 109 -8.42 12.38 9.44
C PHE A 109 -8.87 11.54 10.64
N VAL A 110 -9.96 10.75 10.52
CA VAL A 110 -10.49 9.95 11.64
C VAL A 110 -9.53 8.80 11.96
N ALA A 111 -8.96 8.16 10.94
CA ALA A 111 -7.91 7.17 11.12
C ALA A 111 -6.74 7.74 11.93
N ASN A 112 -6.31 8.97 11.60
CA ASN A 112 -5.23 9.67 12.31
C ASN A 112 -5.58 10.04 13.75
N GLN A 113 -6.78 10.60 14.01
CA GLN A 113 -7.20 10.97 15.36
C GLN A 113 -7.34 9.74 16.28
N THR A 114 -7.80 8.61 15.72
CA THR A 114 -8.01 7.36 16.46
C THR A 114 -6.80 6.43 16.43
N LYS A 115 -5.74 6.82 15.69
CA LYS A 115 -4.54 6.02 15.44
C LYS A 115 -4.90 4.58 15.02
N GLY A 116 -5.76 4.45 14.01
CA GLY A 116 -6.21 3.19 13.39
C GLY A 116 -7.36 2.46 14.10
N ALA A 117 -7.77 2.88 15.31
CA ALA A 117 -8.81 2.15 16.06
C ALA A 117 -10.19 2.22 15.40
N ALA A 118 -10.52 3.31 14.69
CA ALA A 118 -11.76 3.41 13.92
C ALA A 118 -11.84 2.32 12.83
N ASN A 119 -10.75 2.12 12.07
CA ASN A 119 -10.67 1.13 11.00
C ASN A 119 -10.84 -0.29 11.54
N ILE A 120 -10.14 -0.65 12.63
CA ILE A 120 -10.31 -1.98 13.25
C ILE A 120 -11.76 -2.21 13.73
N ARG A 121 -12.42 -1.20 14.32
CA ARG A 121 -13.83 -1.34 14.75
C ARG A 121 -14.77 -1.57 13.57
N LEU A 122 -14.54 -0.87 12.47
CA LEU A 122 -15.31 -1.07 11.23
C LEU A 122 -15.05 -2.45 10.64
N MET A 123 -13.78 -2.88 10.52
CA MET A 123 -13.44 -4.23 10.04
C MET A 123 -14.02 -5.34 10.92
N ASN A 124 -14.01 -5.15 12.25
CA ASN A 124 -14.66 -6.08 13.19
C ASN A 124 -16.17 -6.19 12.94
N ALA A 125 -16.84 -5.08 12.58
CA ALA A 125 -18.27 -5.08 12.26
C ALA A 125 -18.58 -5.84 10.95
N LEU A 126 -17.69 -5.75 9.96
CA LEU A 126 -17.80 -6.50 8.70
C LEU A 126 -17.36 -7.96 8.83
N GLY A 127 -16.70 -8.34 9.93
CA GLY A 127 -16.22 -9.69 10.16
C GLY A 127 -15.09 -10.09 9.22
N TYR A 128 -14.08 -9.23 9.10
CA TYR A 128 -12.80 -9.61 8.48
C TYR A 128 -12.16 -10.77 9.27
N GLN A 129 -11.46 -11.65 8.56
CA GLN A 129 -10.93 -12.90 9.11
C GLN A 129 -9.41 -12.94 9.14
N PHE A 130 -8.73 -12.12 8.33
CA PHE A 130 -7.28 -12.03 8.28
C PHE A 130 -6.88 -10.73 7.59
N MET A 131 -5.77 -10.13 8.03
CA MET A 131 -5.17 -8.95 7.42
C MET A 131 -3.66 -9.15 7.25
N ALA A 132 -3.12 -8.88 6.06
CA ALA A 132 -1.69 -8.69 5.90
C ALA A 132 -1.31 -7.29 6.40
N LEU A 133 -0.13 -7.15 7.01
CA LEU A 133 0.41 -5.83 7.37
C LEU A 133 1.02 -5.17 6.14
N GLY A 134 0.56 -3.97 5.81
CA GLY A 134 1.18 -3.07 4.84
C GLY A 134 2.18 -2.11 5.48
N ASN A 135 2.77 -1.24 4.67
CA ASN A 135 3.73 -0.25 5.13
C ASN A 135 3.09 0.85 6.00
N HIS A 136 1.89 1.30 5.66
CA HIS A 136 1.17 2.35 6.39
C HIS A 136 0.53 1.84 7.70
N ASP A 137 0.45 0.53 7.89
CA ASP A 137 -0.03 -0.06 9.15
C ASP A 137 0.95 0.14 10.33
N PHE A 138 2.13 0.70 10.05
CA PHE A 138 3.15 1.09 11.02
C PHE A 138 3.27 2.62 11.22
N ASP A 139 2.45 3.45 10.57
CA ASP A 139 2.59 4.92 10.64
C ASP A 139 2.39 5.50 12.05
N TYR A 140 1.69 4.78 12.91
CA TYR A 140 1.51 5.12 14.32
C TYR A 140 2.53 4.45 15.26
N GLY A 141 3.49 3.71 14.71
CA GLY A 141 4.52 2.97 15.43
C GLY A 141 4.15 1.51 15.69
N SER A 142 5.16 0.63 15.70
CA SER A 142 5.01 -0.81 15.95
C SER A 142 4.32 -1.12 17.28
N ALA A 143 4.57 -0.33 18.32
CA ALA A 143 3.87 -0.45 19.60
C ALA A 143 2.35 -0.26 19.43
N ARG A 144 1.93 0.75 18.67
CA ARG A 144 0.51 0.97 18.38
C ARG A 144 -0.05 -0.15 17.50
N THR A 145 0.71 -0.67 16.54
CA THR A 145 0.29 -1.83 15.74
C THR A 145 0.04 -3.07 16.62
N ARG A 146 0.84 -3.30 17.68
CA ARG A 146 0.58 -4.36 18.68
C ARG A 146 -0.72 -4.12 19.44
N GLU A 147 -1.02 -2.89 19.84
CA GLU A 147 -2.28 -2.55 20.52
C GLU A 147 -3.50 -2.76 19.60
N LEU A 148 -3.39 -2.38 18.32
CA LEU A 148 -4.46 -2.57 17.34
C LEU A 148 -4.75 -4.06 17.11
N GLN A 149 -3.74 -4.94 17.18
CA GLN A 149 -3.94 -6.39 17.14
C GLN A 149 -4.81 -6.90 18.30
N GLN A 150 -4.71 -6.30 19.49
CA GLN A 150 -5.57 -6.69 20.62
C GLN A 150 -7.03 -6.24 20.43
N LEU A 151 -7.25 -5.18 19.65
CA LEU A 151 -8.59 -4.71 19.31
C LEU A 151 -9.22 -5.50 18.14
N ALA A 152 -8.39 -6.03 17.25
CA ALA A 152 -8.83 -6.80 16.09
C ALA A 152 -9.37 -8.18 16.52
N ARG A 153 -10.51 -8.59 15.94
CA ARG A 153 -11.07 -9.94 16.08
C ARG A 153 -10.48 -10.94 15.08
N PHE A 154 -9.42 -10.53 14.39
CA PHE A 154 -8.71 -11.27 13.37
C PHE A 154 -7.20 -11.05 13.51
N PRO A 155 -6.38 -12.00 13.06
CA PRO A 155 -4.93 -11.83 13.02
C PRO A 155 -4.48 -10.82 11.95
N MET A 156 -3.54 -9.97 12.31
CA MET A 156 -2.73 -9.13 11.43
C MET A 156 -1.31 -9.69 11.38
N ARG A 157 -0.77 -9.96 10.19
CA ARG A 157 0.49 -10.72 10.05
C ARG A 157 1.38 -10.25 8.90
N GLY A 158 2.67 -10.59 8.97
CA GLY A 158 3.64 -10.40 7.88
C GLY A 158 4.87 -11.29 8.04
N ALA A 159 5.07 -12.26 7.15
CA ALA A 159 6.11 -13.29 7.31
C ALA A 159 7.54 -12.76 7.20
N ASN A 160 7.72 -11.64 6.50
CA ASN A 160 8.98 -10.95 6.32
C ASN A 160 9.11 -9.70 7.20
N VAL A 161 8.33 -9.60 8.28
CA VAL A 161 8.50 -8.58 9.33
C VAL A 161 8.95 -9.31 10.58
N THR A 162 10.17 -9.03 11.06
CA THR A 162 10.71 -9.68 12.26
C THR A 162 11.10 -8.66 13.32
N ASP A 163 10.91 -9.05 14.57
CA ASP A 163 11.41 -8.28 15.71
C ASP A 163 12.95 -8.45 15.78
N LYS A 164 13.68 -7.34 15.83
CA LYS A 164 15.16 -7.36 15.82
C LYS A 164 15.77 -8.06 17.02
N ALA A 165 15.11 -8.03 18.18
CA ALA A 165 15.65 -8.60 19.40
C ALA A 165 15.51 -10.13 19.43
N THR A 166 14.44 -10.66 18.83
CA THR A 166 14.14 -12.10 18.87
C THR A 166 14.41 -12.83 17.55
N GLY A 167 14.37 -12.12 16.42
CA GLY A 167 14.38 -12.72 15.08
C GLY A 167 13.05 -13.34 14.66
N GLU A 168 12.04 -13.36 15.55
CA GLU A 168 10.74 -13.98 15.32
C GLU A 168 9.80 -13.07 14.51
N PRO A 169 8.81 -13.65 13.80
CA PRO A 169 7.79 -12.87 13.09
C PRO A 169 7.02 -11.92 14.02
N PHE A 170 6.89 -10.67 13.59
CA PHE A 170 6.09 -9.67 14.29
C PHE A 170 4.61 -10.07 14.31
N LEU A 171 4.01 -10.03 15.51
CA LEU A 171 2.63 -10.49 15.80
C LEU A 171 2.37 -12.01 15.63
N GLY A 172 3.41 -12.85 15.57
CA GLY A 172 3.29 -14.31 15.65
C GLY A 172 3.25 -15.03 14.29
N ASP A 173 2.84 -16.31 14.29
CA ASP A 173 2.83 -17.17 13.08
C ASP A 173 2.18 -16.43 11.89
N PRO A 174 2.91 -16.22 10.78
CA PRO A 174 2.41 -15.48 9.63
C PRO A 174 1.50 -16.32 8.72
N THR A 175 1.20 -17.55 9.13
CA THR A 175 0.32 -18.47 8.40
C THR A 175 -0.96 -18.77 9.18
N GLN A 176 -2.04 -19.06 8.45
CA GLN A 176 -3.31 -19.49 9.03
C GLN A 176 -4.00 -20.47 8.08
N VAL A 177 -4.56 -21.55 8.62
CA VAL A 177 -5.38 -22.47 7.83
C VAL A 177 -6.85 -22.25 8.19
N PHE A 178 -7.68 -22.06 7.17
CA PHE A 178 -9.14 -21.97 7.27
C PHE A 178 -9.78 -23.21 6.69
N THR A 179 -10.88 -23.68 7.28
CA THR A 179 -11.77 -24.66 6.65
C THR A 179 -12.92 -23.91 6.00
N VAL A 180 -12.96 -23.89 4.66
CA VAL A 180 -13.97 -23.16 3.88
C VAL A 180 -14.37 -24.00 2.65
N GLY A 181 -15.67 -24.13 2.39
CA GLY A 181 -16.16 -25.00 1.31
C GLY A 181 -15.73 -26.47 1.44
N GLY A 182 -15.46 -26.94 2.66
CA GLY A 182 -14.93 -28.28 2.94
C GLY A 182 -13.43 -28.46 2.66
N MET A 183 -12.70 -27.40 2.33
CA MET A 183 -11.27 -27.39 1.99
C MET A 183 -10.45 -26.69 3.07
N ARG A 184 -9.20 -27.13 3.25
CA ARG A 184 -8.19 -26.42 4.06
C ARG A 184 -7.48 -25.39 3.18
N VAL A 185 -7.79 -24.12 3.36
CA VAL A 185 -7.15 -23.01 2.66
C VAL A 185 -6.10 -22.40 3.58
N GLY A 186 -4.84 -22.58 3.23
CA GLY A 186 -3.69 -22.01 3.92
C GLY A 186 -3.38 -20.62 3.40
N LEU A 187 -3.34 -19.63 4.29
CA LEU A 187 -2.89 -18.28 4.02
C LEU A 187 -1.45 -18.10 4.50
N LEU A 188 -0.64 -17.39 3.71
CA LEU A 188 0.63 -16.80 4.11
C LEU A 188 0.58 -15.30 3.81
N SER A 189 0.86 -14.45 4.80
CA SER A 189 0.92 -13.01 4.58
C SER A 189 2.33 -12.49 4.33
N LEU A 190 2.50 -11.54 3.42
CA LEU A 190 3.75 -10.83 3.16
C LEU A 190 3.55 -9.31 3.26
N THR A 191 4.53 -8.61 3.84
CA THR A 191 4.55 -7.15 4.00
C THR A 191 5.54 -6.51 3.06
N TYR A 192 5.30 -5.29 2.58
CA TYR A 192 6.22 -4.60 1.68
C TYR A 192 7.66 -4.56 2.21
N HIS A 193 8.60 -5.17 1.48
CA HIS A 193 9.99 -5.34 1.90
C HIS A 193 10.75 -4.01 2.05
N ASN A 194 10.30 -2.93 1.39
CA ASN A 194 10.91 -1.59 1.50
C ASN A 194 10.16 -0.67 2.50
N THR A 195 9.34 -1.19 3.42
CA THR A 195 8.59 -0.39 4.42
C THR A 195 9.48 0.58 5.21
N GLY A 196 10.73 0.21 5.51
CA GLY A 196 11.67 1.12 6.19
C GLY A 196 12.03 2.39 5.40
N LEU A 197 11.64 2.48 4.13
CA LEU A 197 11.87 3.62 3.23
C LEU A 197 10.60 4.43 2.94
N THR A 198 9.43 4.06 3.46
CA THR A 198 8.15 4.71 3.11
C THR A 198 7.61 5.63 4.19
N GLY A 199 8.06 5.46 5.44
CA GLY A 199 7.59 6.24 6.59
C GLY A 199 8.70 6.77 7.48
N ASN A 200 8.34 7.20 8.69
CA ASN A 200 9.31 7.63 9.69
C ASN A 200 10.08 6.42 10.26
N PRO A 201 11.42 6.34 10.11
CA PRO A 201 12.20 5.19 10.58
C PRO A 201 12.06 4.90 12.08
N LYS A 202 11.68 5.91 12.89
CA LYS A 202 11.43 5.74 14.33
C LYS A 202 10.23 4.84 14.62
N ASN A 203 9.24 4.82 13.73
CA ASN A 203 8.01 4.05 13.92
C ASN A 203 8.26 2.54 13.88
N THR A 204 9.30 2.11 13.18
CA THR A 204 9.63 0.70 12.96
C THR A 204 11.06 0.38 13.40
N ALA A 205 11.61 1.14 14.34
CA ALA A 205 13.03 1.06 14.70
C ALA A 205 13.44 -0.34 15.22
N GLU A 206 12.50 -1.03 15.86
CA GLU A 206 12.66 -2.39 16.41
C GLU A 206 12.39 -3.52 15.40
N LEU A 207 11.96 -3.20 14.17
CA LEU A 207 11.55 -4.18 13.17
C LEU A 207 12.52 -4.26 12.00
N THR A 208 12.65 -5.45 11.43
CA THR A 208 13.35 -5.70 10.16
C THR A 208 12.33 -6.11 9.11
N PHE A 209 12.45 -5.55 7.91
CA PHE A 209 11.65 -5.90 6.74
C PHE A 209 12.53 -6.68 5.77
N GLY A 210 12.31 -8.00 5.70
CA GLY A 210 13.08 -8.92 4.87
C GLY A 210 12.53 -9.11 3.47
N ASN A 211 13.22 -9.91 2.66
CA ASN A 211 12.79 -10.27 1.32
C ASN A 211 11.55 -11.19 1.36
N GLY A 212 10.47 -10.80 0.68
CA GLY A 212 9.23 -11.57 0.63
C GLY A 212 9.35 -12.95 -0.03
N LEU A 213 10.20 -13.09 -1.06
CA LEU A 213 10.43 -14.38 -1.73
C LEU A 213 11.16 -15.36 -0.81
N GLU A 214 12.13 -14.88 -0.04
CA GLU A 214 12.86 -15.70 0.94
C GLU A 214 11.94 -16.15 2.08
N ALA A 215 11.11 -15.24 2.61
CA ALA A 215 10.11 -15.60 3.60
C ALA A 215 9.10 -16.61 3.05
N ALA A 216 8.61 -16.43 1.82
CA ALA A 216 7.71 -17.39 1.20
C ALA A 216 8.34 -18.79 1.06
N ARG A 217 9.58 -18.89 0.57
CA ARG A 217 10.30 -20.17 0.49
C ARG A 217 10.44 -20.85 1.86
N ARG A 218 10.55 -20.08 2.94
CA ARG A 218 10.64 -20.60 4.31
C ARG A 218 9.33 -21.22 4.78
N TYR A 219 8.20 -20.53 4.60
CA TYR A 219 6.92 -20.93 5.22
C TYR A 219 6.06 -21.84 4.35
N LEU A 220 6.16 -21.76 3.02
CA LEU A 220 5.29 -22.49 2.10
C LEU A 220 5.38 -24.02 2.24
N PRO A 221 6.55 -24.67 2.42
CA PRO A 221 6.60 -26.12 2.56
C PRO A 221 5.76 -26.63 3.75
N GLY A 222 5.88 -25.97 4.90
CA GLY A 222 5.10 -26.30 6.10
C GLY A 222 3.61 -26.01 5.93
N LEU A 223 3.26 -24.88 5.30
CA LEU A 223 1.87 -24.53 5.02
C LEU A 223 1.21 -25.52 4.05
N ARG A 224 1.89 -25.90 2.97
CA ARG A 224 1.38 -26.84 1.97
C ARG A 224 1.11 -28.23 2.55
N ALA A 225 1.93 -28.68 3.51
CA ALA A 225 1.71 -29.97 4.18
C ALA A 225 0.37 -30.06 4.94
N ARG A 226 -0.22 -28.91 5.30
CA ARG A 226 -1.46 -28.81 6.08
C ARG A 226 -2.62 -28.12 5.36
N ALA A 227 -2.45 -27.77 4.09
CA ALA A 227 -3.44 -27.06 3.28
C ALA A 227 -3.66 -27.73 1.92
N ASP A 228 -4.89 -27.72 1.45
CA ASP A 228 -5.28 -28.20 0.12
C ASP A 228 -5.04 -27.10 -0.94
N VAL A 229 -5.22 -25.84 -0.54
CA VAL A 229 -4.98 -24.64 -1.35
C VAL A 229 -4.08 -23.69 -0.57
N VAL A 230 -3.09 -23.10 -1.22
CA VAL A 230 -2.21 -22.09 -0.65
C VAL A 230 -2.40 -20.75 -1.35
N VAL A 231 -2.84 -19.78 -0.55
CA VAL A 231 -3.03 -18.39 -0.94
C VAL A 231 -1.97 -17.54 -0.26
N VAL A 232 -1.26 -16.71 -1.02
CA VAL A 232 -0.41 -15.66 -0.47
C VAL A 232 -1.21 -14.36 -0.47
N LEU A 233 -1.40 -13.76 0.71
CA LEU A 233 -1.98 -12.44 0.89
C LEU A 233 -0.82 -11.43 0.97
N SER A 234 -0.57 -10.73 -0.13
CA SER A 234 0.69 -10.02 -0.36
C SER A 234 0.52 -8.52 -0.37
N HIS A 235 1.27 -7.83 0.47
CA HIS A 235 1.48 -6.39 0.40
C HIS A 235 2.83 -6.04 -0.27
N GLN A 236 3.28 -6.82 -1.24
CA GLN A 236 4.57 -6.58 -1.92
C GLN A 236 4.46 -5.69 -3.17
N GLY A 237 3.25 -5.53 -3.71
CA GLY A 237 2.98 -4.86 -4.97
C GLY A 237 3.09 -5.80 -6.17
N THR A 238 2.26 -5.56 -7.20
CA THR A 238 2.07 -6.47 -8.34
C THR A 238 3.35 -6.93 -9.01
N LYS A 239 4.37 -6.07 -9.13
CA LYS A 239 5.63 -6.46 -9.77
C LYS A 239 6.41 -7.49 -8.96
N VAL A 240 6.39 -7.37 -7.64
CA VAL A 240 7.02 -8.37 -6.77
C VAL A 240 6.14 -9.61 -6.66
N ASP A 241 4.82 -9.47 -6.71
CA ASP A 241 3.90 -10.62 -6.78
C ASP A 241 4.11 -11.45 -8.06
N GLU A 242 4.37 -10.79 -9.19
CA GLU A 242 4.74 -11.46 -10.45
C GLU A 242 6.08 -12.21 -10.33
N LEU A 243 7.06 -11.66 -9.60
CA LEU A 243 8.32 -12.35 -9.32
C LEU A 243 8.10 -13.53 -8.38
N LEU A 244 7.28 -13.36 -7.34
CA LEU A 244 6.92 -14.41 -6.39
C LEU A 244 6.29 -15.60 -7.12
N ALA A 245 5.29 -15.35 -7.97
CA ALA A 245 4.63 -16.35 -8.80
C ALA A 245 5.60 -17.13 -9.71
N ARG A 246 6.62 -16.46 -10.26
CA ARG A 246 7.60 -17.10 -11.16
C ARG A 246 8.68 -17.89 -10.43
N GLN A 247 9.08 -17.45 -9.24
CA GLN A 247 10.30 -17.92 -8.58
C GLN A 247 10.08 -18.74 -7.31
N VAL A 248 8.85 -18.80 -6.81
CA VAL A 248 8.53 -19.52 -5.57
C VAL A 248 7.43 -20.56 -5.84
N PRO A 249 7.78 -21.86 -5.84
CA PRO A 249 6.80 -22.92 -6.06
C PRO A 249 5.88 -23.11 -4.85
N GLY A 250 4.73 -23.74 -5.07
CA GLY A 250 3.79 -24.13 -4.01
C GLY A 250 2.70 -23.10 -3.69
N ILE A 251 2.64 -22.01 -4.45
CA ILE A 251 1.58 -20.98 -4.40
C ILE A 251 0.53 -21.30 -5.45
N ASP A 252 -0.76 -21.30 -5.09
CA ASP A 252 -1.84 -21.47 -6.07
C ASP A 252 -2.48 -20.13 -6.46
N LEU A 253 -2.58 -19.18 -5.51
CA LEU A 253 -3.19 -17.87 -5.69
C LEU A 253 -2.42 -16.80 -4.90
N ILE A 254 -2.24 -15.63 -5.49
CA ILE A 254 -1.77 -14.41 -4.83
C ILE A 254 -2.92 -13.38 -4.85
N VAL A 255 -3.31 -12.95 -3.66
CA VAL A 255 -4.18 -11.78 -3.45
C VAL A 255 -3.24 -10.62 -3.09
N GLY A 256 -2.99 -9.73 -4.05
CA GLY A 256 -2.05 -8.61 -3.93
C GLY A 256 -2.64 -7.38 -3.24
N ALA A 257 -1.77 -6.40 -2.99
CA ALA A 257 -2.03 -5.06 -2.45
C ALA A 257 -0.88 -4.09 -2.80
N HIS A 258 -0.74 -2.97 -2.08
CA HIS A 258 0.33 -1.97 -2.13
C HIS A 258 0.34 -1.09 -3.38
N SER A 259 0.20 -1.69 -4.55
CA SER A 259 0.30 -1.00 -5.85
C SER A 259 -1.02 -0.40 -6.33
N HIS A 260 -2.12 -0.68 -5.63
CA HIS A 260 -3.49 -0.26 -5.95
C HIS A 260 -3.94 -0.60 -7.38
N ASP A 261 -3.35 -1.61 -8.00
CA ASP A 261 -3.79 -2.18 -9.28
C ASP A 261 -5.18 -2.78 -9.15
N LEU A 262 -5.98 -2.60 -10.21
CA LEU A 262 -7.21 -3.35 -10.42
C LEU A 262 -6.89 -4.52 -11.36
N ILE A 263 -6.80 -5.74 -10.82
CA ILE A 263 -6.51 -6.95 -11.59
C ILE A 263 -7.79 -7.81 -11.63
N THR A 264 -8.65 -7.48 -12.59
CA THR A 264 -9.87 -8.22 -12.91
C THR A 264 -10.04 -8.28 -14.44
N PRO A 265 -10.29 -9.46 -15.05
CA PRO A 265 -10.41 -10.78 -14.42
C PRO A 265 -9.08 -11.29 -13.82
N PRO A 266 -9.12 -12.34 -12.96
CA PRO A 266 -7.92 -12.98 -12.43
C PRO A 266 -6.95 -13.37 -13.55
N ARG A 267 -5.66 -13.13 -13.32
CA ARG A 267 -4.61 -13.38 -14.32
C ARG A 267 -3.66 -14.47 -13.85
N GLN A 268 -3.17 -15.30 -14.77
CA GLN A 268 -2.13 -16.28 -14.46
C GLN A 268 -0.72 -15.74 -14.75
N VAL A 269 0.20 -16.02 -13.84
CA VAL A 269 1.64 -15.77 -13.98
C VAL A 269 2.36 -17.05 -13.59
N ALA A 270 3.01 -17.70 -14.56
CA ALA A 270 3.70 -18.99 -14.35
C ALA A 270 2.82 -20.06 -13.65
N GLY A 271 1.52 -20.09 -13.98
CA GLY A 271 0.56 -21.05 -13.41
C GLY A 271 -0.07 -20.64 -12.08
N VAL A 272 0.36 -19.53 -11.48
CA VAL A 272 -0.22 -18.96 -10.25
C VAL A 272 -1.25 -17.89 -10.60
N TRP A 273 -2.41 -17.91 -9.97
CA TRP A 273 -3.42 -16.86 -10.13
C TRP A 273 -3.01 -15.61 -9.35
N VAL A 274 -3.23 -14.42 -9.92
CA VAL A 274 -2.92 -13.13 -9.30
C VAL A 274 -4.12 -12.20 -9.46
N VAL A 275 -4.53 -11.58 -8.35
CA VAL A 275 -5.63 -10.62 -8.27
C VAL A 275 -5.27 -9.45 -7.38
N GLN A 276 -5.97 -8.32 -7.53
CA GLN A 276 -5.86 -7.15 -6.65
C GLN A 276 -7.07 -6.24 -6.85
N ALA A 277 -7.49 -5.52 -5.80
CA ALA A 277 -8.76 -4.81 -5.75
C ALA A 277 -8.58 -3.31 -5.46
N LEU A 278 -7.88 -2.59 -6.35
CA LEU A 278 -7.73 -1.12 -6.31
C LEU A 278 -7.35 -0.61 -4.90
N SER A 279 -8.10 0.33 -4.30
CA SER A 279 -7.83 0.94 -2.99
C SER A 279 -9.06 1.66 -2.44
N ASP A 280 -8.90 2.34 -1.29
CA ASP A 280 -9.83 3.31 -0.69
C ASP A 280 -11.21 2.73 -0.32
N ALA A 281 -11.29 1.40 -0.18
CA ALA A 281 -12.55 0.66 -0.11
C ALA A 281 -13.52 1.03 -1.26
N ALA A 282 -13.00 1.43 -2.42
CA ALA A 282 -13.79 1.82 -3.59
C ALA A 282 -14.33 0.62 -4.35
N VAL A 283 -13.68 -0.54 -4.22
CA VAL A 283 -14.06 -1.80 -4.87
C VAL A 283 -14.00 -2.94 -3.85
N LEU A 284 -14.74 -4.02 -4.13
CA LEU A 284 -14.64 -5.28 -3.38
C LEU A 284 -14.22 -6.39 -4.34
N GLY A 285 -13.03 -6.97 -4.17
CA GLY A 285 -12.62 -8.15 -4.92
C GLY A 285 -13.48 -9.36 -4.53
N GLN A 286 -14.07 -10.05 -5.50
CA GLN A 286 -14.89 -11.23 -5.30
C GLN A 286 -14.37 -12.38 -6.17
N LEU A 287 -13.80 -13.40 -5.55
CA LEU A 287 -13.27 -14.57 -6.23
C LEU A 287 -14.13 -15.80 -5.94
N THR A 288 -14.46 -16.56 -6.98
CA THR A 288 -14.95 -17.94 -6.86
C THR A 288 -13.81 -18.88 -7.23
N VAL A 289 -13.35 -19.67 -6.27
CA VAL A 289 -12.23 -20.59 -6.42
C VAL A 289 -12.76 -22.02 -6.49
N GLN A 290 -12.47 -22.70 -7.59
CA GLN A 290 -12.87 -24.09 -7.81
C GLN A 290 -11.65 -25.00 -7.72
N VAL A 291 -11.78 -26.05 -6.92
CA VAL A 291 -10.74 -27.04 -6.68
C VAL A 291 -11.24 -28.39 -7.16
N GLN A 292 -10.41 -29.08 -7.94
CA GLN A 292 -10.64 -30.48 -8.30
C GLN A 292 -9.34 -31.27 -8.14
N ASN A 293 -9.41 -32.45 -7.54
CA ASN A 293 -8.27 -33.32 -7.27
C ASN A 293 -7.12 -32.60 -6.56
N GLY A 294 -7.46 -31.73 -5.59
CA GLY A 294 -6.48 -30.95 -4.81
C GLY A 294 -5.72 -29.88 -5.60
N ARG A 295 -6.23 -29.46 -6.77
CA ARG A 295 -5.66 -28.37 -7.59
C ARG A 295 -6.73 -27.34 -7.95
N LEU A 296 -6.32 -26.07 -8.03
CA LEU A 296 -7.17 -25.01 -8.57
C LEU A 296 -7.37 -25.24 -10.07
N THR A 297 -8.59 -25.59 -10.47
CA THR A 297 -8.93 -25.74 -11.89
C THR A 297 -9.47 -24.46 -12.49
N LYS A 298 -10.09 -23.61 -11.67
CA LYS A 298 -10.69 -22.35 -12.11
C LYS A 298 -10.68 -21.31 -11.00
N VAL A 299 -10.29 -20.08 -11.33
CA VAL A 299 -10.51 -18.90 -10.50
C VAL A 299 -11.25 -17.88 -11.34
N GLU A 300 -12.50 -17.63 -11.00
CA GLU A 300 -13.29 -16.55 -11.60
C GLU A 300 -13.35 -15.40 -10.60
N GLY A 301 -13.28 -14.17 -11.09
CA GLY A 301 -13.30 -13.02 -10.20
C GLY A 301 -13.73 -11.75 -10.88
N ILE A 302 -14.38 -10.90 -10.08
CA ILE A 302 -14.73 -9.53 -10.41
C ILE A 302 -14.30 -8.63 -9.26
N ALA A 303 -14.14 -7.33 -9.52
CA ALA A 303 -13.93 -6.33 -8.48
C ALA A 303 -14.90 -5.15 -8.72
N PRO A 304 -16.20 -5.33 -8.41
CA PRO A 304 -17.19 -4.28 -8.60
C PRO A 304 -16.81 -3.03 -7.81
N THR A 305 -16.89 -1.89 -8.50
CA THR A 305 -16.88 -0.57 -7.86
C THR A 305 -18.13 -0.41 -7.01
N LEU A 306 -17.94 0.00 -5.78
CA LEU A 306 -19.00 0.18 -4.79
C LEU A 306 -19.71 1.52 -5.00
N TRP A 307 -20.38 1.67 -6.14
CA TRP A 307 -21.19 2.84 -6.43
C TRP A 307 -22.34 2.95 -5.41
N THR A 308 -22.47 4.11 -4.78
CA THR A 308 -23.42 4.31 -3.67
C THR A 308 -24.89 4.19 -4.06
N ASP A 309 -25.21 4.33 -5.35
CA ASP A 309 -26.53 4.13 -5.94
C ASP A 309 -26.84 2.65 -6.23
N GLN A 310 -25.83 1.78 -6.35
CA GLN A 310 -25.96 0.34 -6.58
C GLN A 310 -25.88 -0.48 -5.28
N TYR A 311 -25.08 0.00 -4.33
CA TYR A 311 -24.89 -0.63 -3.02
C TYR A 311 -25.46 0.30 -1.96
N PRO A 312 -26.70 0.13 -1.46
CA PRO A 312 -27.22 0.97 -0.39
C PRO A 312 -26.39 0.82 0.89
N ALA A 313 -26.29 1.87 1.70
CA ALA A 313 -25.53 1.82 2.95
C ALA A 313 -26.18 0.87 3.98
N ASP A 314 -25.39 -0.03 4.58
CA ASP A 314 -25.83 -0.82 5.73
C ASP A 314 -26.12 0.11 6.92
N PRO A 315 -27.34 0.09 7.51
CA PRO A 315 -27.72 1.04 8.55
C PRO A 315 -26.88 0.95 9.82
N ALA A 316 -26.48 -0.26 10.23
CA ALA A 316 -25.72 -0.46 11.47
C ALA A 316 -24.27 0.03 11.31
N VAL A 317 -23.66 -0.26 10.16
CA VAL A 317 -22.31 0.22 9.85
C VAL A 317 -22.30 1.73 9.57
N ALA A 318 -23.33 2.27 8.93
CA ALA A 318 -23.49 3.72 8.76
C ALA A 318 -23.56 4.44 10.12
N ALA A 319 -24.35 3.93 11.06
CA ALA A 319 -24.42 4.47 12.42
C ALA A 319 -23.07 4.37 13.15
N LEU A 320 -22.33 3.28 12.97
CA LEU A 320 -20.97 3.13 13.51
C LEU A 320 -20.02 4.18 12.92
N VAL A 321 -20.04 4.36 11.59
CA VAL A 321 -19.27 5.40 10.91
C VAL A 321 -19.58 6.79 11.48
N ASP A 322 -20.86 7.14 11.63
CA ASP A 322 -21.27 8.41 12.20
C ASP A 322 -20.80 8.59 13.65
N SER A 323 -20.88 7.55 14.46
CA SER A 323 -20.44 7.59 15.86
C SER A 323 -18.92 7.84 15.99
N LEU A 324 -18.12 7.26 15.09
CA LEU A 324 -16.67 7.42 15.07
C LEU A 324 -16.26 8.83 14.61
N ARG A 325 -17.07 9.46 13.77
CA ARG A 325 -16.87 10.82 13.27
C ARG A 325 -17.37 11.90 14.20
N ALA A 326 -18.42 11.63 14.99
CA ALA A 326 -19.11 12.63 15.79
C ALA A 326 -18.18 13.52 16.66
N PRO A 327 -17.13 12.98 17.32
CA PRO A 327 -16.21 13.82 18.12
C PRO A 327 -15.40 14.83 17.30
N TYR A 328 -15.25 14.59 15.99
CA TYR A 328 -14.39 15.36 15.10
C TYR A 328 -15.15 16.12 14.02
N ARG A 329 -16.49 16.04 14.01
CA ARG A 329 -17.34 16.53 12.90
C ARG A 329 -17.06 17.98 12.55
N ALA A 330 -17.00 18.86 13.55
CA ALA A 330 -16.71 20.28 13.34
C ALA A 330 -15.34 20.53 12.68
N GLN A 331 -14.33 19.69 12.99
CA GLN A 331 -13.02 19.79 12.37
C GLN A 331 -13.03 19.24 10.95
N LEU A 332 -13.67 18.09 10.73
CA LEU A 332 -13.76 17.40 9.44
C LEU A 332 -14.45 18.27 8.38
N GLU A 333 -15.59 18.85 8.75
CA GLU A 333 -16.51 19.53 7.83
C GLU A 333 -16.19 21.03 7.66
N GLU A 334 -15.13 21.53 8.31
CA GLU A 334 -14.65 22.90 8.11
C GLU A 334 -14.26 23.11 6.64
N VAL A 335 -14.91 24.09 5.99
CA VAL A 335 -14.56 24.51 4.63
C VAL A 335 -13.36 25.46 4.68
N LEU A 336 -12.26 25.04 4.08
CA LEU A 336 -11.00 25.78 4.06
C LEU A 336 -10.92 26.76 2.88
N ALA A 337 -11.51 26.40 1.75
CA ALA A 337 -11.55 27.18 0.51
C ALA A 337 -12.60 26.60 -0.45
N THR A 338 -12.76 27.21 -1.63
CA THR A 338 -13.57 26.67 -2.74
C THR A 338 -12.70 26.45 -3.97
N ALA A 339 -12.72 25.24 -4.54
CA ALA A 339 -12.08 24.90 -5.81
C ALA A 339 -12.95 25.32 -7.00
N THR A 340 -12.41 26.05 -7.98
CA THR A 340 -13.16 26.42 -9.21
C THR A 340 -13.19 25.30 -10.24
N GLY A 341 -12.44 24.23 -10.02
CA GLY A 341 -12.32 23.07 -10.89
C GLY A 341 -11.59 21.95 -10.16
N ARG A 342 -11.58 20.76 -10.76
CA ARG A 342 -10.94 19.58 -10.18
C ARG A 342 -9.43 19.77 -10.06
N ILE A 343 -8.88 19.42 -8.90
CA ILE A 343 -7.45 19.44 -8.60
C ILE A 343 -7.00 18.00 -8.34
N GLY A 344 -6.43 17.37 -9.37
CA GLY A 344 -6.03 15.97 -9.33
C GLY A 344 -4.80 15.71 -8.47
N ARG A 345 -4.70 14.49 -7.93
CA ARG A 345 -3.49 13.90 -7.36
C ARG A 345 -2.90 12.89 -8.34
N GLN A 346 -1.60 12.97 -8.61
CA GLN A 346 -0.89 11.99 -9.44
C GLN A 346 0.37 11.48 -8.73
N TYR A 347 0.78 10.26 -9.08
CA TYR A 347 1.89 9.58 -8.42
C TYR A 347 3.18 9.57 -9.28
N LYS A 348 3.10 9.00 -10.48
CA LYS A 348 4.25 8.84 -11.41
C LYS A 348 4.30 9.88 -12.53
N SER A 349 3.44 10.88 -12.43
CA SER A 349 3.41 12.06 -13.31
C SER A 349 3.24 13.32 -12.46
N PRO A 350 3.43 14.52 -13.04
CA PRO A 350 3.23 15.77 -12.31
C PRO A 350 1.81 15.86 -11.77
N SER A 351 1.68 16.28 -10.51
CA SER A 351 0.42 16.29 -9.76
C SER A 351 -0.03 17.73 -9.49
N PRO A 352 -1.23 18.14 -9.95
CA PRO A 352 -1.80 19.45 -9.67
C PRO A 352 -1.88 19.75 -8.18
N PHE A 353 -2.35 18.81 -7.36
CA PHE A 353 -2.42 19.05 -5.93
C PHE A 353 -1.05 19.30 -5.31
N ASP A 354 -0.04 18.51 -5.66
CA ASP A 354 1.30 18.66 -5.08
C ASP A 354 2.02 19.91 -5.62
N GLN A 355 1.73 20.34 -6.84
CA GLN A 355 2.14 21.64 -7.37
C GLN A 355 1.56 22.78 -6.52
N LEU A 356 0.24 22.77 -6.26
CA LEU A 356 -0.43 23.75 -5.40
C LEU A 356 0.14 23.75 -3.98
N ALA A 357 0.29 22.57 -3.38
CA ALA A 357 0.88 22.44 -2.04
C ALA A 357 2.31 23.00 -2.02
N GLY A 358 3.14 22.64 -3.02
CA GLY A 358 4.49 23.16 -3.16
C GLY A 358 4.56 24.68 -3.31
N GLU A 359 3.65 25.29 -4.05
CA GLU A 359 3.52 26.76 -4.14
C GLU A 359 3.23 27.39 -2.77
N LEU A 360 2.24 26.86 -2.05
CA LEU A 360 1.87 27.35 -0.72
C LEU A 360 3.02 27.22 0.29
N LEU A 361 3.78 26.13 0.22
CA LEU A 361 4.97 25.94 1.05
C LEU A 361 6.07 26.95 0.71
N ARG A 362 6.31 27.22 -0.58
CA ARG A 362 7.30 28.23 -1.02
C ARG A 362 6.92 29.63 -0.57
N GLU A 363 5.65 30.02 -0.77
CA GLU A 363 5.11 31.30 -0.31
C GLU A 363 5.29 31.49 1.19
N ALA A 364 5.01 30.44 1.99
CA ALA A 364 5.12 30.51 3.44
C ALA A 364 6.56 30.57 3.97
N THR A 365 7.55 30.17 3.16
CA THR A 365 8.95 29.99 3.59
C THR A 365 9.97 30.81 2.79
N ASN A 366 9.50 31.58 1.81
CA ASN A 366 10.31 32.26 0.81
C ASN A 366 11.30 31.34 0.08
N ALA A 367 10.94 30.06 -0.09
CA ALA A 367 11.79 29.09 -0.78
C ALA A 367 11.66 29.19 -2.30
N GLU A 368 12.77 28.96 -3.00
CA GLU A 368 12.81 28.96 -4.47
C GLU A 368 12.24 27.68 -5.05
N VAL A 369 12.40 26.56 -4.34
CA VAL A 369 11.97 25.23 -4.75
C VAL A 369 11.25 24.54 -3.60
N ALA A 370 10.14 23.87 -3.89
CA ALA A 370 9.54 22.91 -2.98
C ALA A 370 9.69 21.49 -3.52
N PHE A 371 9.88 20.53 -2.61
CA PHE A 371 9.78 19.11 -2.91
C PHE A 371 8.83 18.41 -1.94
N LEU A 372 7.92 17.62 -2.50
CA LEU A 372 7.08 16.67 -1.80
C LEU A 372 7.36 15.27 -2.36
N PRO A 373 7.28 14.21 -1.54
CA PRO A 373 7.40 12.85 -2.03
C PRO A 373 6.29 12.57 -3.04
N GLY A 374 6.61 11.87 -4.12
CA GLY A 374 5.58 11.17 -4.87
C GLY A 374 5.00 10.06 -4.00
N VAL A 375 3.71 10.15 -3.69
CA VAL A 375 2.96 9.13 -2.93
C VAL A 375 1.71 8.72 -3.70
N GLY A 376 1.32 7.46 -3.54
CA GLY A 376 0.30 6.79 -4.35
C GLY A 376 -1.12 6.80 -3.76
N TYR A 377 -1.33 7.51 -2.66
CA TYR A 377 -2.61 7.63 -1.97
C TYR A 377 -3.23 9.04 -2.11
N GLY A 378 -4.48 9.14 -1.69
CA GLY A 378 -5.26 10.38 -1.68
C GLY A 378 -6.10 10.60 -2.93
N VAL A 379 -7.30 11.13 -2.73
CA VAL A 379 -8.29 11.35 -3.80
C VAL A 379 -8.25 12.79 -4.27
N SER A 380 -8.62 12.99 -5.53
CA SER A 380 -8.66 14.34 -6.12
C SER A 380 -9.61 15.26 -5.37
N LEU A 381 -9.29 16.55 -5.31
CA LEU A 381 -10.26 17.56 -4.87
C LEU A 381 -11.19 17.86 -6.05
N GLU A 382 -12.48 17.68 -5.84
CA GLU A 382 -13.49 18.05 -6.83
C GLU A 382 -13.82 19.55 -6.76
N ALA A 383 -14.49 20.07 -7.79
CA ALA A 383 -14.94 21.46 -7.79
C ALA A 383 -15.94 21.72 -6.65
N GLY A 384 -15.90 22.91 -6.05
CA GLY A 384 -16.72 23.28 -4.90
C GLY A 384 -15.95 23.33 -3.58
N PRO A 385 -16.61 23.16 -2.42
CA PRO A 385 -15.99 23.31 -1.12
C PRO A 385 -14.83 22.33 -0.89
N ILE A 386 -13.66 22.84 -0.50
CA ILE A 386 -12.53 22.05 -0.02
C ILE A 386 -12.66 21.96 1.50
N THR A 387 -13.11 20.82 2.01
CA THR A 387 -13.16 20.57 3.46
C THR A 387 -11.80 20.14 4.01
N ARG A 388 -11.60 20.30 5.33
CA ARG A 388 -10.43 19.72 6.01
C ARG A 388 -10.36 18.20 5.77
N GLU A 389 -11.49 17.50 5.86
CA GLU A 389 -11.54 16.07 5.60
C GLU A 389 -10.98 15.72 4.20
N ALA A 390 -11.40 16.43 3.16
CA ALA A 390 -10.90 16.20 1.80
C ALA A 390 -9.37 16.44 1.72
N LEU A 391 -8.88 17.52 2.33
CA LEU A 391 -7.45 17.84 2.36
C LEU A 391 -6.62 16.79 3.08
N TYR A 392 -7.09 16.29 4.23
CA TYR A 392 -6.34 15.32 5.03
C TYR A 392 -6.12 14.02 4.32
N THR A 393 -6.91 13.74 3.29
CA THR A 393 -6.71 12.53 2.51
C THR A 393 -5.58 12.66 1.50
N LEU A 394 -5.14 13.89 1.23
CA LEU A 394 -4.01 14.22 0.37
C LEU A 394 -2.74 14.56 1.17
N LEU A 395 -2.89 15.05 2.40
CA LEU A 395 -1.81 15.38 3.34
C LEU A 395 -2.11 14.82 4.76
N PRO A 396 -2.14 13.50 4.92
CA PRO A 396 -2.58 12.86 6.17
C PRO A 396 -1.52 12.91 7.27
N HIS A 397 -0.24 12.81 6.90
CA HIS A 397 0.81 12.68 7.90
C HIS A 397 1.16 14.04 8.52
N PRO A 398 1.32 14.11 9.86
CA PRO A 398 1.72 15.33 10.56
C PRO A 398 3.23 15.63 10.41
N SER A 399 3.71 15.62 9.17
CA SER A 399 5.12 15.85 8.84
C SER A 399 5.49 17.31 9.07
N LYS A 400 6.57 17.54 9.82
CA LYS A 400 7.09 18.88 10.11
C LYS A 400 7.83 19.45 8.90
N LEU A 401 7.60 20.73 8.63
CA LEU A 401 8.21 21.43 7.51
C LEU A 401 9.71 21.62 7.75
N VAL A 402 10.50 21.52 6.70
CA VAL A 402 11.95 21.70 6.74
C VAL A 402 12.36 22.64 5.61
N THR A 403 13.17 23.64 5.93
CA THR A 403 13.87 24.44 4.94
C THR A 403 15.36 24.16 4.97
N MET A 404 16.03 24.27 3.83
CA MET A 404 17.47 24.08 3.71
C MET A 404 18.01 24.77 2.46
N THR A 405 19.33 24.77 2.32
CA THR A 405 20.04 25.22 1.14
C THR A 405 20.67 24.02 0.44
N LEU A 406 20.37 23.86 -0.86
CA LEU A 406 20.97 22.84 -1.73
C LEU A 406 21.71 23.49 -2.90
N THR A 407 22.82 22.89 -3.32
CA THR A 407 23.49 23.30 -4.57
C THR A 407 22.72 22.80 -5.79
N GLY A 408 22.97 23.39 -6.95
CA GLY A 408 22.39 22.89 -8.21
C GLY A 408 22.74 21.43 -8.49
N ALA A 409 23.97 21.00 -8.18
CA ALA A 409 24.36 19.59 -8.29
C ALA A 409 23.53 18.68 -7.37
N GLN A 410 23.22 19.12 -6.15
CA GLN A 410 22.35 18.36 -5.23
C GLN A 410 20.89 18.32 -5.72
N LEU A 411 20.37 19.41 -6.28
CA LEU A 411 19.05 19.41 -6.92
C LEU A 411 19.01 18.40 -8.07
N LEU A 412 20.03 18.37 -8.93
CA LEU A 412 20.11 17.40 -10.03
C LEU A 412 20.14 15.95 -9.50
N ALA A 413 20.90 15.68 -8.44
CA ALA A 413 20.97 14.35 -7.84
C ALA A 413 19.60 13.88 -7.29
N LEU A 414 18.81 14.78 -6.67
CA LEU A 414 17.45 14.47 -6.23
C LEU A 414 16.53 14.11 -7.41
N LEU A 415 16.63 14.84 -8.52
CA LEU A 415 15.84 14.54 -9.73
C LEU A 415 16.27 13.21 -10.37
N GLU A 416 17.57 12.90 -10.41
CA GLU A 416 18.08 11.61 -10.89
C GLU A 416 17.61 10.44 -10.00
N GLN A 417 17.55 10.65 -8.69
CA GLN A 417 16.94 9.66 -7.77
C GLN A 417 15.46 9.47 -8.11
N SER A 418 14.73 10.53 -8.43
CA SER A 418 13.34 10.41 -8.87
C SER A 418 13.21 9.62 -10.17
N ALA A 419 14.09 9.85 -11.16
CA ALA A 419 14.10 9.07 -12.40
C ALA A 419 14.48 7.61 -12.16
N THR A 420 15.28 7.32 -11.13
CA THR A 420 15.60 5.96 -10.69
C THR A 420 14.41 5.28 -10.04
N ASN A 421 13.67 5.98 -9.18
CA ASN A 421 12.46 5.43 -8.54
C ASN A 421 11.37 5.04 -9.56
N LEU A 422 11.23 5.81 -10.64
CA LEU A 422 10.31 5.49 -11.74
C LEU A 422 10.72 4.26 -12.56
N ASN A 423 12.02 3.99 -12.69
CA ASN A 423 12.53 2.83 -13.41
C ASN A 423 13.81 2.28 -12.75
N PRO A 424 13.69 1.50 -11.67
CA PRO A 424 14.84 1.05 -10.88
C PRO A 424 15.66 -0.06 -11.55
N GLY A 425 15.17 -0.66 -12.63
CA GLY A 425 15.76 -1.82 -13.31
C GLY A 425 15.58 -3.15 -12.56
N ASP A 426 15.46 -3.10 -11.24
CA ASP A 426 15.14 -4.23 -10.35
C ASP A 426 13.85 -3.92 -9.59
N ASP A 427 12.82 -4.76 -9.78
CA ASP A 427 11.51 -4.55 -9.15
C ASP A 427 11.52 -4.67 -7.62
N LEU A 428 12.52 -5.35 -7.02
CA LEU A 428 12.74 -5.34 -5.56
C LEU A 428 13.33 -4.02 -5.05
N LYS A 429 13.80 -3.14 -5.93
CA LYS A 429 14.29 -1.80 -5.55
C LYS A 429 13.24 -0.71 -5.73
N ARG A 430 12.09 -1.04 -6.33
CA ARG A 430 10.98 -0.12 -6.58
C ARG A 430 10.47 0.44 -5.26
N VAL A 431 10.44 1.76 -5.15
CA VAL A 431 9.93 2.52 -4.00
C VAL A 431 9.61 3.95 -4.44
N GLY A 432 8.49 4.49 -3.94
CA GLY A 432 8.07 5.87 -4.23
C GLY A 432 7.68 6.13 -5.69
N GLY A 433 7.24 7.36 -5.93
CA GLY A 433 6.83 7.86 -7.25
C GLY A 433 7.74 8.96 -7.80
N LEU A 434 7.18 9.76 -8.70
CA LEU A 434 7.82 10.98 -9.17
C LEU A 434 7.89 11.97 -7.99
N ILE A 435 9.08 12.51 -7.69
CA ILE A 435 9.20 13.61 -6.72
C ILE A 435 8.38 14.79 -7.25
N GLN A 436 7.43 15.25 -6.45
CA GLN A 436 6.60 16.38 -6.82
C GLN A 436 7.36 17.65 -6.47
N SER A 437 7.35 18.62 -7.37
CA SER A 437 8.11 19.85 -7.19
C SER A 437 7.36 21.08 -7.66
N SER A 438 7.66 22.21 -7.01
CA SER A 438 7.25 23.55 -7.45
C SER A 438 8.48 24.44 -7.58
N GLY A 439 8.48 25.32 -8.57
CA GLY A 439 9.62 26.20 -8.88
C GLY A 439 10.65 25.58 -9.83
N LEU A 440 10.39 24.37 -10.31
CA LEU A 440 11.26 23.61 -11.21
C LEU A 440 10.56 23.24 -12.51
N ALA A 441 11.30 23.28 -13.61
CA ALA A 441 10.96 22.59 -14.86
C ALA A 441 12.12 21.65 -15.23
N TRP A 442 11.82 20.44 -15.70
CA TRP A 442 12.84 19.44 -16.04
C TRP A 442 12.27 18.29 -16.88
N THR A 443 13.14 17.53 -17.53
CA THR A 443 12.78 16.32 -18.29
C THR A 443 13.52 15.12 -17.72
N ALA A 444 12.82 13.99 -17.55
CA ALA A 444 13.43 12.69 -17.33
C ALA A 444 13.24 11.79 -18.55
N ASP A 445 14.32 11.26 -19.08
CA ASP A 445 14.35 10.24 -20.13
C ASP A 445 14.79 8.91 -19.52
N LEU A 446 13.80 8.03 -19.29
CA LEU A 446 13.98 6.75 -18.60
C LEU A 446 14.70 5.70 -19.46
N GLY A 447 14.92 5.96 -20.75
CA GLY A 447 15.72 5.11 -21.63
C GLY A 447 17.22 5.34 -21.51
N ARG A 448 17.65 6.39 -20.80
CA ARG A 448 19.06 6.70 -20.59
C ARG A 448 19.67 5.91 -19.42
N PRO A 449 21.02 5.77 -19.41
CA PRO A 449 21.73 5.21 -18.27
C PRO A 449 21.36 5.92 -16.97
N THR A 450 21.22 5.16 -15.89
CA THR A 450 20.98 5.69 -14.54
C THR A 450 22.03 6.76 -14.19
N GLY A 451 21.59 7.90 -13.65
CA GLY A 451 22.44 9.05 -13.35
C GLY A 451 22.65 10.02 -14.52
N GLN A 452 22.08 9.74 -15.69
CA GLN A 452 22.10 10.62 -16.87
C GLN A 452 20.69 10.79 -17.49
N ARG A 453 19.64 10.55 -16.70
CA ARG A 453 18.25 10.57 -17.16
C ARG A 453 17.64 11.97 -17.17
N VAL A 454 18.14 12.87 -16.34
CA VAL A 454 17.56 14.20 -16.11
C VAL A 454 18.23 15.26 -16.97
N ARG A 455 17.42 16.10 -17.61
CA ARG A 455 17.87 17.14 -18.54
C ARG A 455 17.00 18.39 -18.47
N GLY A 456 17.54 19.49 -18.97
CA GLY A 456 16.80 20.75 -19.14
C GLY A 456 16.25 21.32 -17.84
N VAL A 457 16.99 21.15 -16.73
CA VAL A 457 16.54 21.63 -15.42
C VAL A 457 16.58 23.15 -15.38
N GLN A 458 15.48 23.77 -14.98
CA GLN A 458 15.35 25.20 -14.76
C GLN A 458 14.73 25.47 -13.39
N VAL A 459 15.24 26.49 -12.71
CA VAL A 459 14.68 27.02 -11.45
C VAL A 459 14.13 28.40 -11.74
N ASN A 460 12.82 28.61 -11.55
CA ASN A 460 12.13 29.87 -11.85
C ASN A 460 12.45 30.40 -13.27
N GLY A 461 12.50 29.51 -14.27
CA GLY A 461 12.75 29.82 -15.68
C GLY A 461 14.23 30.02 -16.04
N GLN A 462 15.16 29.99 -15.08
CA GLN A 462 16.60 30.10 -15.34
C GLN A 462 17.27 28.72 -15.34
N PRO A 463 18.24 28.45 -16.26
CA PRO A 463 18.99 27.19 -16.26
C PRO A 463 19.64 26.90 -14.90
N LEU A 464 19.61 25.64 -14.50
CA LEU A 464 20.23 25.18 -13.27
C LEU A 464 21.75 25.41 -13.30
N ALA A 465 22.25 26.32 -12.46
CA ALA A 465 23.68 26.50 -12.23
C ALA A 465 24.19 25.49 -11.17
N PRO A 466 25.18 24.62 -11.47
CA PRO A 466 25.59 23.53 -10.58
C PRO A 466 26.07 23.94 -9.20
N THR A 467 26.77 25.07 -9.10
CA THR A 467 27.39 25.56 -7.85
C THR A 467 26.53 26.58 -7.10
N ARG A 468 25.45 27.08 -7.73
CA ARG A 468 24.55 28.04 -7.09
C ARG A 468 23.81 27.37 -5.94
N ALA A 469 23.69 28.10 -4.83
CA ALA A 469 22.87 27.73 -3.69
C ALA A 469 21.40 28.11 -3.94
N TYR A 470 20.48 27.19 -3.64
CA TYR A 470 19.04 27.36 -3.78
C TYR A 470 18.36 27.11 -2.44
N ARG A 471 17.43 27.99 -2.05
CA ARG A 471 16.60 27.77 -0.86
C ARG A 471 15.47 26.79 -1.19
N VAL A 472 15.42 25.70 -0.44
CA VAL A 472 14.50 24.57 -0.68
C VAL A 472 13.61 24.37 0.54
N VAL A 473 12.34 24.05 0.31
CA VAL A 473 11.39 23.60 1.34
C VAL A 473 10.91 22.18 1.06
N THR A 474 10.81 21.37 2.11
CA THR A 474 10.28 20.00 2.09
C THR A 474 9.80 19.63 3.50
N HIS A 475 9.78 18.36 3.87
CA HIS A 475 9.45 17.91 5.22
C HIS A 475 10.45 16.92 5.80
N ASN A 476 10.33 16.67 7.10
CA ASN A 476 11.23 15.83 7.88
C ASN A 476 11.40 14.40 7.35
N GLY A 477 10.38 13.81 6.72
CA GLY A 477 10.48 12.49 6.07
C GLY A 477 11.48 12.49 4.91
N MET A 478 11.40 13.49 4.02
CA MET A 478 12.35 13.65 2.91
C MET A 478 13.77 13.90 3.44
N LEU A 479 13.91 14.69 4.51
CA LEU A 479 15.20 14.88 5.19
C LEU A 479 15.77 13.56 5.74
N SER A 480 14.92 12.65 6.22
CA SER A 480 15.32 11.30 6.67
C SER A 480 15.57 10.31 5.53
N GLY A 481 15.36 10.70 4.27
CA GLY A 481 15.69 9.89 3.10
C GLY A 481 14.63 8.87 2.70
N ILE A 482 13.34 9.13 3.00
CA ILE A 482 12.24 8.31 2.44
C ILE A 482 12.38 8.22 0.92
N HIS A 483 11.96 7.10 0.34
CA HIS A 483 12.07 6.79 -1.09
C HIS A 483 13.51 6.95 -1.64
N ARG A 484 14.51 6.74 -0.78
CA ARG A 484 15.96 6.81 -1.10
C ARG A 484 16.47 8.22 -1.41
N TYR A 485 15.75 9.29 -1.07
CA TYR A 485 16.23 10.67 -1.26
C TYR A 485 17.29 11.09 -0.22
N THR A 486 18.41 10.39 -0.18
CA THR A 486 19.48 10.63 0.82
C THR A 486 20.18 11.98 0.67
N THR A 487 20.11 12.61 -0.51
CA THR A 487 20.75 13.91 -0.77
C THR A 487 20.19 15.04 0.09
N PHE A 488 18.94 14.97 0.56
CA PHE A 488 18.40 16.01 1.46
C PHE A 488 19.21 16.16 2.76
N ALA A 489 19.76 15.07 3.28
CA ALA A 489 20.58 15.09 4.50
C ALA A 489 21.92 15.84 4.32
N GLN A 490 22.33 16.11 3.08
CA GLN A 490 23.55 16.84 2.73
C GLN A 490 23.32 18.35 2.57
N GLY A 491 22.10 18.83 2.79
CA GLY A 491 21.78 20.25 2.71
C GLY A 491 22.45 21.07 3.81
N GLN A 492 22.66 22.35 3.52
CA GLN A 492 23.17 23.32 4.48
C GLN A 492 22.02 24.13 5.06
N GLN A 493 22.25 24.81 6.20
CA GLN A 493 21.26 25.70 6.82
C GLN A 493 19.90 25.00 7.03
N ILE A 494 19.94 23.73 7.47
CA ILE A 494 18.74 22.94 7.71
C ILE A 494 18.01 23.49 8.93
N GLU A 495 16.79 23.96 8.71
CA GLU A 495 15.88 24.45 9.74
C GLU A 495 14.63 23.57 9.77
N LYS A 496 14.33 22.99 10.93
CA LYS A 496 13.11 22.23 11.18
C LYS A 496 12.10 23.17 11.83
N LEU A 497 10.99 23.40 11.16
CA LEU A 497 9.97 24.32 11.61
C LEU A 497 8.93 23.60 12.46
N ASP A 498 8.35 24.29 13.45
CA ASP A 498 7.32 23.71 14.30
C ASP A 498 6.00 23.46 13.55
N LYS A 499 5.77 24.15 12.44
CA LYS A 499 4.58 24.00 11.60
C LYS A 499 4.65 22.72 10.75
N GLY A 500 3.53 22.03 10.63
CA GLY A 500 3.38 20.90 9.71
C GLY A 500 3.13 21.34 8.28
N VAL A 501 3.37 20.43 7.32
CA VAL A 501 3.01 20.63 5.91
C VAL A 501 1.52 20.93 5.77
N THR A 502 0.66 20.10 6.39
CA THR A 502 -0.80 20.25 6.34
C THR A 502 -1.25 21.59 6.92
N ASP A 503 -0.66 22.05 8.04
CA ASP A 503 -1.00 23.34 8.66
C ASP A 503 -0.72 24.52 7.72
N VAL A 504 0.42 24.48 7.02
CA VAL A 504 0.81 25.55 6.09
C VAL A 504 -0.09 25.56 4.86
N VAL A 505 -0.44 24.38 4.34
CA VAL A 505 -1.36 24.26 3.21
C VAL A 505 -2.77 24.71 3.61
N GLU A 506 -3.30 24.30 4.76
CA GLU A 506 -4.59 24.78 5.28
C GLU A 506 -4.61 26.31 5.38
N ALA A 507 -3.60 26.91 6.01
CA ALA A 507 -3.51 28.36 6.14
C ALA A 507 -3.44 29.04 4.77
N GLY A 508 -2.75 28.42 3.81
CA GLY A 508 -2.68 28.86 2.41
C GLY A 508 -4.03 28.86 1.71
N LEU A 509 -4.78 27.77 1.85
CA LEU A 509 -6.13 27.63 1.31
C LEU A 509 -7.06 28.70 1.90
N ARG A 510 -7.07 28.86 3.24
CA ARG A 510 -7.88 29.89 3.91
C ARG A 510 -7.56 31.30 3.43
N ARG A 511 -6.28 31.63 3.27
CA ARG A 511 -5.85 32.96 2.78
C ARG A 511 -6.31 33.23 1.36
N ARG A 512 -6.24 32.23 0.47
CA ARG A 512 -6.64 32.39 -0.94
C ARG A 512 -8.16 32.38 -1.12
N GLY A 513 -8.90 31.61 -0.31
CA GLY A 513 -10.37 31.51 -0.31
C GLY A 513 -10.95 30.79 -1.54
N THR A 514 -10.46 31.10 -2.73
CA THR A 514 -10.81 30.46 -4.00
C THR A 514 -9.55 29.90 -4.66
N ILE A 515 -9.61 28.65 -5.10
CA ILE A 515 -8.47 27.91 -5.64
C ILE A 515 -8.80 27.43 -7.06
N ALA A 516 -8.06 27.91 -8.05
CA ALA A 516 -8.11 27.35 -9.39
C ALA A 516 -7.16 26.14 -9.51
N PRO A 517 -7.42 25.19 -10.43
CA PRO A 517 -6.44 24.18 -10.81
C PRO A 517 -5.12 24.87 -11.19
N PRO A 518 -3.98 24.47 -10.58
CA PRO A 518 -2.72 25.17 -10.82
C PRO A 518 -2.19 24.88 -12.21
N VAL A 519 -1.45 25.84 -12.76
CA VAL A 519 -0.66 25.62 -13.97
C VAL A 519 0.52 24.73 -13.62
N LEU A 520 0.57 23.53 -14.22
CA LEU A 520 1.65 22.59 -13.99
C LEU A 520 2.97 23.12 -14.56
N ALA A 521 4.03 23.00 -13.78
CA ALA A 521 5.37 23.23 -14.29
C ALA A 521 5.71 22.22 -15.40
N ARG A 522 6.61 22.59 -16.33
CA ARG A 522 7.04 21.71 -17.42
C ARG A 522 7.94 20.59 -16.89
N VAL A 523 7.31 19.55 -16.36
CA VAL A 523 7.95 18.30 -15.94
C VAL A 523 7.54 17.21 -16.92
N THR A 524 8.49 16.69 -17.69
CA THR A 524 8.22 15.73 -18.76
C THR A 524 8.88 14.39 -18.46
N ILE A 525 8.13 13.29 -18.54
CA ILE A 525 8.64 11.93 -18.37
C ILE A 525 8.58 11.22 -19.72
N GLN A 526 9.74 10.85 -20.25
CA GLN A 526 9.87 10.06 -21.47
C GLN A 526 10.13 8.61 -21.08
N ALA A 527 9.23 7.72 -21.52
CA ALA A 527 9.35 6.29 -21.30
C ALA A 527 10.60 5.72 -21.99
N ALA A 528 11.21 4.70 -21.39
CA ALA A 528 12.14 3.84 -22.11
C ALA A 528 11.40 3.21 -23.30
N LYS A 529 11.98 3.28 -24.50
CA LYS A 529 11.48 2.50 -25.64
C LYS A 529 11.65 1.02 -25.28
N LYS A 530 10.55 0.26 -25.33
CA LYS A 530 10.55 -1.18 -25.09
C LYS A 530 11.21 -1.94 -26.22
#